data_AF-A0A518DKU3-F1
#
_entry.id   AF-A0A518DKU3-F1
#
_cell.length_a   1.000
_cell.length_b   1.000
_cell.length_c   1.000
_cell.angle_alpha   90.00
_cell.angle_beta   90.00
_cell.angle_gamma   90.00
#
_symmetry.space_group_name_H-M   'P 1'
#
loop_
_entity.id
_entity.type
_entity.pdbx_description
1 polymer ?
#
loop_
_entity_poly.entity_id
_entity_poly.type
_entity_poly.pdbx_seq_one_letter_code
_entity_poly.pdbx_strand_id
1 'polypeptide(L)' 'MINNRVFRTQADYLFLIVRMPIGWKPTRLEETPDHDEVLSQHFVASYAEAYDDLVRCNRLAMEQGLDEWAVIQAPGGEL' A
#
# COMPACT_ATOMS: atom_id res chain seq x y z
N MET A 1 19.27 -32.92 -14.36
CA MET A 1 18.08 -32.08 -14.11
C MET A 1 18.45 -31.07 -13.05
N ILE A 2 18.56 -29.80 -13.41
CA ILE A 2 18.86 -28.73 -12.46
C ILE A 2 17.52 -28.37 -11.79
N ASN A 3 17.38 -28.73 -10.51
CA ASN A 3 16.26 -28.30 -9.69
C ASN A 3 16.42 -26.80 -9.40
N ASN A 4 15.98 -25.96 -10.34
CA ASN A 4 15.72 -24.56 -10.08
C ASN A 4 14.49 -24.48 -9.16
N ARG A 5 14.71 -24.67 -7.86
CA ARG A 5 13.79 -24.16 -6.84
C ARG A 5 13.93 -22.65 -6.87
N VAL A 6 13.19 -22.02 -7.77
CA VAL A 6 12.88 -20.60 -7.68
C VAL A 6 12.14 -20.46 -6.36
N PHE A 7 12.84 -19.96 -5.33
CA PHE A 7 12.19 -19.46 -4.13
C PHE A 7 11.16 -18.46 -4.64
N ARG A 8 9.87 -18.84 -4.58
CA ARG A 8 8.82 -17.83 -4.64
C ARG A 8 9.03 -17.04 -3.37
N THR A 9 9.73 -15.91 -3.46
CA THR A 9 9.63 -14.82 -2.49
C THR A 9 8.17 -14.44 -2.52
N GLN A 10 7.36 -15.11 -1.71
CA GLN A 10 6.03 -14.66 -1.38
C GLN A 10 6.25 -13.29 -0.78
N ALA A 11 5.77 -12.24 -1.45
CA ALA A 11 5.97 -10.91 -0.93
C ALA A 11 5.31 -10.85 0.44
N ASP A 12 6.07 -10.42 1.43
CA ASP A 12 5.60 -10.37 2.81
C ASP A 12 4.60 -9.23 3.01
N TYR A 13 4.48 -8.29 2.06
CA TYR A 13 3.54 -7.19 2.14
C TYR A 13 3.00 -6.79 0.76
N LEU A 14 1.81 -6.21 0.77
CA LEU A 14 1.23 -5.52 -0.37
C LEU A 14 1.27 -4.02 -0.10
N PHE A 15 1.80 -3.28 -1.06
CA PHE A 15 1.67 -1.84 -1.13
C PHE A 15 0.56 -1.49 -2.13
N LEU A 16 -0.48 -0.83 -1.66
CA LEU A 16 -1.68 -0.52 -2.44
C LEU A 16 -1.78 0.98 -2.63
N ILE A 17 -2.16 1.41 -3.84
CA ILE A 17 -2.72 2.74 -4.07
C ILE A 17 -4.22 2.58 -4.22
N VAL A 18 -4.96 3.37 -3.45
CA VAL A 18 -6.41 3.22 -3.30
C VAL A 18 -7.08 4.57 -3.50
N ARG A 19 -8.32 4.56 -3.99
CA ARG A 19 -9.15 5.76 -4.08
C ARG A 19 -9.72 6.08 -2.70
N MET A 20 -9.52 7.31 -2.24
CA MET A 20 -10.09 7.78 -0.98
C MET A 20 -11.63 7.87 -1.07
N PRO A 21 -12.37 7.43 -0.03
CA PRO A 21 -13.81 7.62 0.03
C PRO A 21 -14.22 9.09 0.01
N ILE A 22 -15.38 9.36 -0.56
CA ILE A 22 -15.96 10.70 -0.56
C ILE A 22 -16.15 11.19 0.87
N GLY A 23 -15.53 12.33 1.20
CA GLY A 23 -15.63 12.94 2.52
C GLY A 23 -14.63 12.40 3.55
N TRP A 24 -13.87 11.36 3.21
CA TRP A 24 -12.75 10.93 4.03
C TRP A 24 -11.59 11.92 3.89
N LYS A 25 -11.02 12.31 5.03
CA LYS A 25 -9.91 13.27 5.10
C LYS A 25 -8.89 12.77 6.11
N PRO A 26 -7.78 12.17 5.64
CA PRO A 26 -6.76 11.69 6.56
C PRO A 26 -6.13 12.86 7.32
N THR A 27 -5.89 12.65 8.61
CA THR A 27 -5.15 13.59 9.48
C THR A 27 -3.71 13.14 9.73
N ARG A 28 -3.43 11.85 9.49
CA ARG A 28 -2.13 11.21 9.59
C ARG A 28 -1.83 10.43 8.33
N LEU A 29 -0.54 10.24 8.06
CA LEU A 29 -0.08 9.58 6.83
C LEU A 29 -0.34 8.08 6.84
N GLU A 30 -0.46 7.45 8.01
CA GLU A 30 -0.62 6.00 8.15
C GLU A 30 -2.09 5.57 8.31
N GLU A 31 -3.03 6.52 8.22
CA GLU A 31 -4.46 6.18 8.26
C GLU A 31 -4.85 5.33 7.06
N THR A 32 -5.69 4.32 7.31
CA THR A 32 -6.24 3.43 6.29
C THR A 32 -7.75 3.69 6.23
N PRO A 33 -8.32 3.96 5.04
CA PRO A 33 -9.77 4.08 4.88
C PRO A 33 -10.47 2.72 5.10
N ASP A 34 -11.66 2.73 5.71
CA ASP A 34 -12.45 1.50 5.98
C ASP A 34 -13.05 0.87 4.71
N HIS A 35 -13.20 1.67 3.66
CA HIS A 35 -13.71 1.25 2.37
C HIS A 35 -12.82 1.86 1.31
N ASP A 36 -12.30 1.08 0.39
CA ASP A 36 -11.37 1.59 -0.61
C ASP A 36 -11.50 0.85 -1.94
N GLU A 37 -11.32 1.61 -3.03
CA GLU A 37 -11.17 1.02 -4.36
C GLU A 37 -9.68 0.90 -4.64
N VAL A 38 -9.17 -0.33 -4.75
CA VAL A 38 -7.76 -0.56 -5.08
C VAL A 38 -7.51 -0.18 -6.53
N LEU A 39 -6.69 0.86 -6.74
CA LEU A 39 -6.29 1.38 -8.04
C LEU A 39 -5.04 0.66 -8.56
N SER A 40 -4.08 0.40 -7.68
CA SER A 40 -2.88 -0.37 -8.00
C SER A 40 -2.41 -1.21 -6.81
N GLN A 41 -1.71 -2.30 -7.12
CA GLN A 41 -1.16 -3.23 -6.14
C GLN A 41 0.28 -3.59 -6.52
N HIS A 42 1.17 -3.50 -5.53
CA HIS A 42 2.58 -3.78 -5.67
C HIS A 42 3.03 -4.74 -4.57
N PHE A 43 3.73 -5.80 -4.99
CA PHE A 43 4.34 -6.76 -4.08
C PHE A 43 5.68 -6.21 -3.58
N VAL A 44 5.84 -6.10 -2.27
CA VAL A 44 7.06 -5.53 -1.66
C VAL A 44 7.69 -6.52 -0.69
N ALA A 45 9.02 -6.53 -0.65
CA ALA A 45 9.79 -7.52 0.10
C ALA A 45 9.94 -7.17 1.58
N SER A 46 9.71 -5.91 1.97
CA SER A 46 9.81 -5.48 3.37
C SER A 46 8.82 -4.39 3.72
N TYR A 47 8.34 -4.40 4.97
CA TYR A 47 7.51 -3.34 5.50
C TYR A 47 8.23 -1.98 5.51
N ALA A 48 9.54 -1.98 5.82
CA ALA A 48 10.32 -0.74 5.91
C ALA A 48 10.37 0.01 4.58
N GLU A 49 10.63 -0.70 3.48
CA GLU A 49 10.58 -0.15 2.12
C GLU A 49 9.17 0.37 1.78
N ALA A 50 8.15 -0.43 2.06
CA ALA A 50 6.76 -0.06 1.82
C ALA A 50 6.34 1.19 2.61
N TYR A 51 6.84 1.33 3.85
CA TYR A 51 6.55 2.45 4.75
C TYR A 51 7.17 3.76 4.25
N ASP A 52 8.42 3.71 3.78
CA ASP A 52 9.07 4.89 3.20
C ASP A 52 8.34 5.39 1.95
N ASP A 53 7.81 4.46 1.13
CA ASP A 53 6.98 4.79 -0.02
C ASP A 53 5.61 5.33 0.40
N LEU A 54 4.97 4.74 1.41
CA LEU A 54 3.68 5.18 1.94
C LEU A 54 3.74 6.63 2.42
N VAL A 55 4.74 6.96 3.25
CA VAL A 55 4.92 8.31 3.78
C VAL A 55 5.11 9.32 2.65
N ARG A 56 5.86 8.95 1.61
CA ARG A 56 6.13 9.81 0.46
C ARG A 56 4.87 10.05 -0.38
N CYS A 57 4.15 8.99 -0.72
CA CYS A 57 2.91 9.06 -1.50
C CYS A 57 1.82 9.85 -0.76
N ASN A 58 1.60 9.56 0.52
CA ASN A 58 0.53 10.18 1.29
C ASN A 58 0.81 11.64 1.60
N ARG A 59 2.07 12.01 1.84
CA ARG A 59 2.46 13.42 1.95
C ARG A 59 2.18 14.16 0.66
N LEU A 60 2.56 13.59 -0.49
CA LEU A 60 2.28 14.18 -1.80
C LEU A 60 0.78 14.33 -2.05
N ALA A 61 -0.01 13.32 -1.70
CA ALA A 61 -1.47 13.34 -1.83
C ALA A 61 -2.10 14.46 -1.00
N MET A 62 -1.65 14.66 0.24
CA MET A 62 -2.10 15.78 1.08
C MET A 62 -1.69 17.14 0.53
N GLU A 63 -0.43 17.28 0.08
CA GLU A 63 0.11 18.53 -0.45
C GLU A 63 -0.57 18.96 -1.75
N GLN A 64 -0.95 18.00 -2.60
CA GLN A 64 -1.57 18.27 -3.90
C GLN A 64 -3.09 18.11 -3.92
N GLY A 65 -3.70 17.65 -2.82
CA GLY A 65 -5.13 17.38 -2.75
C GLY A 65 -5.57 16.26 -3.71
N LEU A 66 -4.73 15.23 -3.88
CA LEU A 66 -5.08 14.05 -4.66
C LEU A 66 -6.16 13.25 -3.93
N ASP A 67 -6.93 12.47 -4.67
CA ASP A 67 -7.93 11.54 -4.17
C ASP A 67 -7.40 10.10 -4.07
N GLU A 68 -6.08 9.93 -4.15
CA GLU A 68 -5.37 8.65 -4.08
C GLU A 68 -4.59 8.56 -2.76
N TRP A 69 -4.53 7.35 -2.19
CA TRP A 69 -3.88 7.09 -0.91
C TRP A 69 -3.12 5.78 -0.92
N ALA A 70 -1.96 5.75 -0.28
CA ALA A 70 -1.12 4.58 -0.12
C ALA A 70 -1.43 3.84 1.18
N VAL A 71 -1.56 2.52 1.09
CA VAL A 71 -1.85 1.61 2.21
C VAL A 71 -0.91 0.40 2.14
N ILE A 72 -0.50 -0.11 3.30
CA ILE A 72 0.28 -1.35 3.40
C ILE A 72 -0.59 -2.43 4.02
N GLN A 73 -0.66 -3.59 3.37
CA GLN A 73 -1.31 -4.77 3.92
C GLN A 73 -0.28 -5.88 4.19
N ALA A 74 -0.46 -6.55 5.32
CA ALA A 74 0.23 -7.80 5.62
C ALA A 74 -0.38 -8.96 4.81
N PRO A 75 0.35 -10.06 4.58
CA PRO A 75 -0.19 -11.19 3.85
C PRO A 75 -1.27 -11.85 4.71
N GLY A 76 -2.51 -11.84 4.21
CA GLY A 76 -3.66 -12.41 4.91
C GLY A 76 -4.48 -11.41 5.76
N GLY A 77 -4.24 -10.10 5.63
CA GLY A 77 -5.19 -9.10 6.10
C GLY A 77 -6.45 -9.11 5.22
N GLU A 78 -7.62 -9.29 5.81
CA GLU A 78 -8.91 -9.09 5.12
C GLU A 78 -9.21 -7.59 5.08
N LEU A 79 -9.64 -7.08 3.91
CA LEU A 79 -10.29 -5.78 3.73
C LEU A 79 -11.77 -5.89 4.11
#